data_AF-A0AAQ1MFP4-F1
#
_entry.id   AF-A0AAQ1MFP4-F1
#
_cell.length_a   1.000
_cell.length_b   1.000
_cell.length_c   1.000
_cell.angle_alpha   90.00
_cell.angle_beta   90.00
_cell.angle_gamma   90.00
#
_symmetry.space_group_name_H-M   'P 1'
#
loop_
_entity.id
_entity.type
_entity.pdbx_description
1 polymer ?
#
loop_
_entity_poly.entity_id
_entity_poly.type
_entity_poly.pdbx_seq_one_letter_code
_entity_poly.pdbx_strand_id
1 'polypeptide(L)'
;MNHRNIEIKVRLNRKEAEALNKKVKKSRISREAYLRHLINGVIPQDAPPPEYFDFMRELHRVGNNLNQIAQKAHVLNVIDVPRYDAAVREFEKVVRDITQAVILPRQMSYPGTPRNLFRGEKEHPRSDKPFDACGKSGKRSAV
;
A
#
# COMPACT_ATOMS: atom_id res chain seq x y z
N MET A 1 15.07 2.70 14.61
CA MET A 1 15.74 1.41 14.37
C MET A 1 14.79 0.51 13.57
N ASN A 2 15.29 -0.24 12.60
CA ASN A 2 14.46 -1.06 11.71
C ASN A 2 14.32 -2.46 12.36
N HIS A 3 13.19 -2.76 13.01
CA HIS A 3 12.95 -4.02 13.75
C HIS A 3 12.54 -5.20 12.84
N ARG A 4 13.02 -5.25 11.60
CA ARG A 4 12.61 -6.24 10.59
C ARG A 4 13.65 -7.36 10.51
N ASN A 5 13.62 -8.27 11.48
CA ASN A 5 14.67 -9.27 11.69
C ASN A 5 14.38 -10.64 11.03
N ILE A 6 13.17 -10.85 10.52
CA ILE A 6 12.75 -12.13 9.93
C ILE A 6 12.87 -12.03 8.41
N GLU A 7 13.74 -12.86 7.82
CA GLU A 7 13.88 -12.99 6.36
C GLU A 7 12.94 -14.10 5.83
N ILE A 8 12.19 -13.80 4.77
CA ILE A 8 11.32 -14.75 4.08
C ILE A 8 11.78 -14.86 2.62
N LYS A 9 12.18 -16.07 2.19
CA LYS A 9 12.58 -16.35 0.81
C LYS A 9 11.39 -16.88 0.02
N VAL A 10 11.04 -16.19 -1.08
CA VAL A 10 9.94 -16.57 -1.98
C VAL A 10 10.50 -16.96 -3.35
N ARG A 11 10.11 -18.11 -3.86
CA ARG A 11 10.39 -18.53 -5.24
C ARG A 11 9.18 -18.21 -6.11
N LEU A 12 9.40 -17.51 -7.23
CA LEU A 12 8.36 -17.11 -8.17
C LEU A 12 8.66 -17.66 -9.56
N ASN A 13 7.62 -17.95 -10.32
CA ASN A 13 7.73 -18.21 -11.75
C ASN A 13 8.04 -16.91 -12.51
N ARG A 14 8.57 -17.00 -13.74
CA ARG A 14 8.93 -15.84 -14.57
C ARG A 14 7.75 -14.88 -14.76
N LYS A 15 6.56 -15.42 -15.05
CA LYS A 15 5.32 -14.64 -15.22
C LYS A 15 4.92 -13.91 -13.94
N GLU A 16 5.06 -14.55 -12.78
CA GLU A 16 4.71 -13.98 -11.48
C GLU A 16 5.68 -12.86 -11.08
N ALA A 17 6.97 -13.08 -11.33
CA ALA A 17 8.01 -12.07 -11.10
C ALA A 17 7.81 -10.83 -11.97
N GLU A 18 7.47 -11.01 -13.25
CA GLU A 18 7.12 -9.90 -14.16
C GLU A 18 5.88 -9.13 -13.67
N ALA A 19 4.83 -9.84 -13.25
CA ALA A 19 3.63 -9.22 -12.73
C ALA A 19 3.88 -8.41 -11.45
N LEU A 20 4.66 -8.95 -10.50
CA LEU A 20 5.06 -8.25 -9.29
C LEU A 20 5.87 -6.99 -9.62
N ASN A 21 6.88 -7.11 -10.50
CA ASN A 21 7.71 -5.99 -10.91
C ASN A 21 6.91 -4.89 -11.60
N LYS A 22 5.90 -5.24 -12.42
CA LYS A 22 5.00 -4.25 -13.02
C LYS A 22 4.21 -3.48 -11.95
N LYS A 23 3.62 -4.17 -10.97
CA LYS A 23 2.87 -3.53 -9.88
C LYS A 23 3.75 -2.64 -8.99
N VAL A 24 4.96 -3.09 -8.71
CA VAL A 24 5.96 -2.34 -7.92
C VAL A 24 6.40 -1.08 -8.67
N LYS A 25 6.64 -1.17 -9.99
CA LYS A 25 6.98 0.00 -10.82
C LYS A 25 5.87 1.04 -10.83
N LYS A 26 4.61 0.62 -10.94
CA LYS A 26 3.46 1.54 -10.94
C LYS A 26 3.25 2.24 -9.59
N SER A 27 3.40 1.52 -8.49
CA SER A 27 3.25 2.06 -7.13
C SER A 27 4.46 2.86 -6.63
N ARG A 28 5.60 2.82 -7.34
CA ARG A 28 6.86 3.52 -6.99
C ARG A 28 7.39 3.21 -5.57
N ILE A 29 7.07 2.04 -5.02
CA ILE A 29 7.60 1.56 -3.72
C ILE A 29 8.55 0.38 -3.91
N SER A 30 9.31 0.00 -2.86
CA SER A 30 10.19 -1.18 -2.95
C SER A 30 9.38 -2.48 -3.01
N ARG A 31 9.99 -3.55 -3.54
CA ARG A 31 9.36 -4.88 -3.58
C ARG A 31 8.97 -5.37 -2.18
N GLU A 32 9.85 -5.20 -1.19
CA GLU A 32 9.50 -5.62 0.18
C GLU A 32 8.41 -4.75 0.78
N ALA A 33 8.39 -3.45 0.46
CA ALA A 33 7.31 -2.57 0.90
C ALA A 33 5.98 -3.00 0.29
N TYR A 34 5.95 -3.34 -0.99
CA TYR A 34 4.75 -3.83 -1.67
C TYR A 34 4.21 -5.11 -1.02
N LEU A 35 5.07 -6.10 -0.77
CA LEU A 35 4.69 -7.34 -0.10
C LEU A 35 4.16 -7.09 1.33
N ARG A 36 4.77 -6.17 2.08
CA ARG A 36 4.29 -5.80 3.42
C ARG A 36 2.89 -5.18 3.40
N HIS A 37 2.58 -4.33 2.42
CA HIS A 37 1.24 -3.79 2.26
C HIS A 37 0.22 -4.91 2.00
N LEU A 38 0.56 -5.85 1.13
CA LEU A 38 -0.31 -7.00 0.84
C LEU A 38 -0.57 -7.85 2.10
N ILE A 39 0.45 -8.10 2.93
CA ILE A 39 0.31 -8.82 4.21
C ILE A 39 -0.67 -8.08 5.14
N ASN A 40 -0.62 -6.75 5.15
CA ASN A 40 -1.54 -5.91 5.92
C ASN A 40 -2.95 -5.82 5.32
N GLY A 41 -3.24 -6.54 4.22
CA GLY A 41 -4.53 -6.51 3.54
C GLY A 41 -4.76 -5.24 2.72
N VAL A 42 -3.71 -4.50 2.40
CA VAL A 42 -3.78 -3.23 1.66
C VAL A 42 -3.10 -3.39 0.30
N ILE A 43 -3.76 -2.96 -0.77
CA ILE A 43 -3.17 -2.92 -2.10
C ILE A 43 -2.63 -1.50 -2.33
N PRO A 44 -1.31 -1.31 -2.47
CA PRO A 44 -0.73 -0.03 -2.84
C PRO A 44 -1.34 0.46 -4.17
N GLN A 45 -1.86 1.68 -4.17
CA GLN A 45 -2.32 2.33 -5.40
C GLN A 45 -1.15 2.67 -6.32
N ASP A 46 -1.47 2.82 -7.59
CA ASP A 46 -0.54 3.35 -8.57
C ASP A 46 -0.18 4.79 -8.17
N ALA A 47 1.07 5.19 -8.40
CA ALA A 47 1.49 6.56 -8.11
C ALA A 47 0.62 7.54 -8.92
N PRO A 48 0.08 8.60 -8.29
CA PRO A 48 -0.72 9.59 -9.01
C PRO A 48 0.08 10.14 -10.20
N PRO A 49 -0.57 10.38 -11.35
CA PRO A 49 0.07 11.06 -12.47
C PRO A 49 0.62 12.43 -12.04
N PRO A 50 1.76 12.90 -12.59
CA PRO A 50 2.28 14.24 -12.28
C PRO A 50 1.23 15.35 -12.43
N GLU A 51 0.35 15.21 -13.42
CA GLU A 51 -0.73 16.15 -13.74
C GLU A 51 -1.72 16.34 -12.57
N TYR A 52 -1.88 15.32 -11.71
CA TYR A 52 -2.71 15.42 -10.51
C TYR A 52 -2.18 16.48 -9.54
N PHE A 53 -0.86 16.55 -9.36
CA PHE A 53 -0.25 17.52 -8.44
C PHE A 53 -0.33 18.94 -8.99
N ASP A 54 -0.21 19.11 -10.31
CA ASP A 54 -0.40 20.40 -10.96
C ASP A 54 -1.84 20.89 -10.81
N PHE A 55 -2.83 20.02 -11.06
CA PHE A 55 -4.25 20.31 -10.84
C PHE A 55 -4.54 20.74 -9.39
N MET A 56 -4.05 19.98 -8.40
CA MET A 56 -4.28 20.31 -6.99
C MET A 56 -3.62 21.64 -6.59
N ARG A 57 -2.46 21.97 -7.16
CA ARG A 57 -1.79 23.26 -6.94
C ARG A 57 -2.63 24.42 -7.48
N GLU A 58 -3.18 24.28 -8.68
CA GLU A 58 -4.08 25.28 -9.24
C GLU A 58 -5.36 25.43 -8.43
N LEU A 59 -5.95 24.31 -8.00
CA LEU A 59 -7.15 24.29 -7.18
C LEU A 59 -6.96 25.04 -5.86
N HIS A 60 -5.83 24.82 -5.18
CA HIS A 60 -5.47 25.56 -3.96
C HIS A 60 -5.24 27.05 -4.24
N ARG A 61 -4.65 27.40 -5.38
CA ARG A 61 -4.46 28.81 -5.76
C ARG A 61 -5.79 29.53 -5.95
N VAL A 62 -6.77 28.88 -6.60
CA VAL A 62 -8.14 29.41 -6.75
C VAL A 62 -8.81 29.54 -5.38
N GLY A 63 -8.75 28.52 -4.54
CA GLY A 63 -9.31 28.55 -3.17
C GLY A 63 -8.73 29.69 -2.33
N ASN A 64 -7.42 29.92 -2.40
CA ASN A 64 -6.77 31.02 -1.69
C ASN A 64 -7.23 32.40 -2.19
N ASN A 65 -7.39 32.58 -3.50
CA ASN A 65 -7.90 33.82 -4.06
C ASN A 65 -9.35 34.10 -3.60
N LEU A 66 -10.21 33.08 -3.64
CA LEU A 66 -11.58 33.17 -3.12
C LEU A 66 -11.62 33.54 -1.63
N ASN A 67 -10.75 32.92 -0.83
CA ASN A 67 -10.67 33.23 0.60
C ASN A 67 -10.25 34.68 0.87
N GLN A 68 -9.34 35.24 0.07
CA GLN A 68 -8.95 36.65 0.17
C GLN A 68 -10.10 37.60 -0.20
N ILE A 69 -10.88 37.27 -1.24
CA ILE A 69 -12.06 38.04 -1.63
C ILE A 69 -13.10 38.00 -0.51
N ALA A 70 -13.33 36.82 0.07
CA ALA A 70 -14.26 36.65 1.18
C ALA A 70 -13.84 37.45 2.42
N GLN A 71 -12.55 37.44 2.78
CA GLN A 71 -12.03 38.25 3.88
C GLN A 71 -12.25 39.75 3.65
N LYS A 72 -11.96 40.26 2.45
CA LYS A 72 -12.20 41.67 2.12
C LYS A 72 -13.67 42.04 2.22
N ALA A 73 -14.55 41.19 1.68
CA ALA A 73 -15.99 41.44 1.73
C ALA A 73 -16.59 41.25 3.13
N HIS A 74 -16.00 40.41 3.99
CA HIS A 74 -16.33 40.32 5.42
C HIS A 74 -15.97 41.62 6.15
N VAL A 75 -14.79 42.20 5.91
CA VAL A 75 -14.40 43.50 6.48
C VAL A 75 -15.36 44.61 6.05
N LEU A 76 -15.87 44.53 4.83
CA LEU A 76 -16.84 45.49 4.28
C LEU A 76 -18.30 45.19 4.70
N ASN A 77 -18.56 44.13 5.50
CA ASN A 77 -19.90 43.66 5.91
C ASN A 77 -20.86 43.37 4.74
N VAL A 78 -20.35 42.97 3.57
CA VAL A 78 -21.16 42.72 2.35
C VAL A 78 -21.40 41.23 2.11
N ILE A 79 -21.01 40.36 3.06
CA ILE A 79 -21.09 38.89 2.91
C ILE A 79 -22.05 38.27 3.92
N ASP A 80 -22.86 37.34 3.42
CA ASP A 80 -23.60 36.34 4.20
C ASP A 80 -22.61 35.25 4.66
N VAL A 81 -22.07 35.42 5.88
CA VAL A 81 -21.06 34.53 6.46
C VAL A 81 -21.54 33.08 6.57
N PRO A 82 -22.76 32.78 7.07
CA PRO A 82 -23.28 31.42 7.11
C PRO A 82 -23.30 30.72 5.74
N ARG A 83 -23.72 31.45 4.70
CA ARG A 83 -23.80 30.89 3.34
C ARG A 83 -22.42 30.65 2.74
N TYR A 84 -21.45 31.52 3.03
CA TYR A 84 -20.06 31.33 2.63
C TYR A 84 -19.45 30.09 3.30
N ASP A 85 -19.61 29.95 4.61
CA ASP A 85 -19.07 28.81 5.36
C ASP A 85 -19.64 27.47 4.87
N ALA A 86 -20.93 27.45 4.52
CA ALA A 86 -21.56 26.28 3.92
C ALA A 86 -20.91 25.88 2.58
N ALA A 87 -20.65 26.86 1.70
CA ALA A 87 -20.00 26.63 0.41
C ALA A 87 -18.54 26.17 0.57
N VAL A 88 -17.80 26.72 1.54
CA VAL A 88 -16.42 26.28 1.85
C VAL A 88 -16.41 24.82 2.32
N ARG A 89 -17.34 24.43 3.19
CA ARG A 89 -17.44 23.04 3.66
C ARG A 89 -17.73 22.05 2.52
N GLU A 90 -18.59 22.43 1.59
CA GLU A 90 -18.89 21.62 0.40
C GLU A 90 -17.65 21.50 -0.50
N PHE A 91 -16.96 22.61 -0.76
CA PHE A 91 -15.71 22.61 -1.52
C PHE A 91 -14.65 21.70 -0.90
N GLU A 92 -14.41 21.83 0.40
CA GLU A 92 -13.46 20.96 1.10
C GLU A 92 -13.86 19.49 1.03
N LYS A 93 -15.17 19.18 1.08
CA LYS A 93 -15.65 17.81 0.92
C LYS A 93 -15.27 17.26 -0.45
N VAL A 94 -15.48 18.03 -1.52
CA VAL A 94 -15.10 17.62 -2.88
C VAL A 94 -13.59 17.40 -3.00
N VAL A 95 -12.76 18.30 -2.45
CA VAL A 95 -11.30 18.15 -2.44
C VAL A 95 -10.89 16.87 -1.71
N ARG A 96 -11.50 16.60 -0.56
CA ARG A 96 -11.29 15.35 0.19
C ARG A 96 -11.68 14.14 -0.64
N ASP A 97 -12.86 14.14 -1.26
CA ASP A 97 -13.35 13.02 -2.07
C ASP A 97 -12.41 12.72 -3.26
N ILE A 98 -11.92 13.76 -3.95
CA ILE A 98 -10.91 13.63 -5.02
C ILE A 98 -9.61 13.04 -4.49
N THR A 99 -9.13 13.57 -3.35
CA THR A 99 -7.89 13.10 -2.73
C THR A 99 -8.01 11.63 -2.30
N GLN A 100 -9.15 11.23 -1.76
CA GLN A 100 -9.43 9.85 -1.36
C GLN A 100 -9.45 8.93 -2.58
N ALA A 101 -10.10 9.34 -3.67
CA ALA A 101 -10.19 8.54 -4.88
C ALA A 101 -8.82 8.27 -5.53
N VAL A 102 -7.91 9.26 -5.48
CA VAL A 102 -6.63 9.20 -6.18
C VAL A 102 -5.49 8.68 -5.31
N ILE A 103 -5.43 9.04 -4.02
CA ILE A 103 -4.26 8.78 -3.18
C ILE A 103 -4.47 7.60 -2.22
N LEU A 104 -5.69 7.39 -1.68
CA LEU A 104 -5.85 6.41 -0.61
C LEU A 104 -5.74 4.96 -1.14
N PRO A 105 -5.00 4.09 -0.42
CA PRO A 105 -4.82 2.71 -0.83
C PRO A 105 -6.14 1.94 -0.74
N ARG A 106 -6.41 1.08 -1.73
CA ARG A 106 -7.59 0.22 -1.69
C ARG A 106 -7.40 -0.91 -0.69
N GLN A 107 -8.44 -1.16 0.10
CA GLN A 107 -8.53 -2.38 0.90
C GLN A 107 -8.59 -3.60 -0.03
N MET A 108 -7.86 -4.65 0.32
CA MET A 108 -7.92 -5.92 -0.39
C MET A 108 -9.28 -6.58 -0.10
N SER A 109 -10.21 -6.48 -1.04
CA SER A 109 -11.46 -7.24 -1.00
C SER A 109 -11.13 -8.70 -1.30
N TYR A 110 -11.26 -9.58 -0.32
CA TYR A 110 -11.25 -11.03 -0.56
C TYR A 110 -12.66 -11.47 -1.02
N PRO A 111 -12.86 -11.87 -2.28
CA PRO A 111 -14.10 -12.51 -2.68
C PRO A 111 -14.15 -13.90 -2.04
N GLY A 112 -14.74 -13.99 -0.85
CA GLY A 112 -14.92 -15.25 -0.12
C GLY A 112 -14.82 -15.06 1.39
N THR A 113 -15.93 -15.29 2.08
CA THR A 113 -16.07 -15.44 3.54
C THR A 113 -14.83 -16.01 4.25
N PRO A 114 -14.46 -15.54 5.46
CA PRO A 114 -13.44 -16.16 6.27
C PRO A 114 -13.98 -17.48 6.82
N ARG A 115 -13.84 -18.56 6.04
CA ARG A 115 -14.01 -19.90 6.60
C ARG A 115 -12.73 -20.17 7.39
N ASN A 116 -12.82 -20.02 8.71
CA ASN A 116 -11.84 -20.55 9.64
C ASN A 116 -11.60 -22.03 9.30
N LEU A 117 -10.57 -22.31 8.50
CA LEU A 117 -10.10 -23.65 8.17
C LEU A 117 -8.92 -24.06 9.06
N PHE A 118 -8.94 -23.61 10.32
CA PHE A 118 -8.26 -24.30 11.40
C PHE A 118 -9.19 -25.40 11.94
N ARG A 119 -9.51 -26.38 11.09
CA ARG A 119 -10.00 -27.69 11.55
C ARG A 119 -9.13 -28.71 10.87
N GLY A 120 -8.35 -29.42 11.69
CA GLY A 120 -7.17 -30.16 11.30
C GLY A 120 -7.40 -31.08 10.09
N GLU A 121 -6.59 -30.88 9.06
CA GLU A 121 -6.36 -31.86 8.03
C GLU A 121 -4.95 -32.43 8.21
N LYS A 122 -4.96 -33.59 8.90
CA LYS A 122 -4.02 -34.70 8.93
C LYS A 122 -2.62 -34.44 8.35
N GLU A 123 -1.65 -34.58 9.25
CA GLU A 123 -0.23 -34.76 9.00
C GLU A 123 0.01 -35.69 7.80
N HIS A 124 0.72 -35.19 6.78
CA HIS A 124 1.32 -36.06 5.78
C HIS A 124 2.48 -36.83 6.43
N PRO A 125 2.64 -38.14 6.18
CA PRO A 125 3.71 -38.91 6.80
C PRO A 125 5.06 -38.32 6.39
N ARG A 126 5.84 -37.87 7.38
CA ARG A 126 7.27 -37.64 7.18
C ARG A 126 7.86 -38.97 6.74
N SER A 127 8.40 -39.04 5.53
CA SER A 127 9.23 -40.17 5.14
C SER A 127 10.46 -40.17 6.05
N ASP A 128 10.51 -41.11 6.99
CA ASP A 128 11.63 -41.35 7.88
C ASP A 128 12.85 -41.82 7.07
N LYS A 129 13.56 -40.87 6.47
CA LYS A 129 14.95 -41.07 6.09
C LYS A 129 15.81 -40.29 7.08
N PRO A 130 16.61 -40.97 7.91
CA PRO A 130 17.54 -40.30 8.80
C PRO A 130 18.51 -39.44 7.99
N PHE A 131 18.68 -38.20 8.42
CA PHE A 131 19.80 -37.36 8.01
C PHE A 131 21.07 -37.95 8.67
N ASP A 132 21.82 -38.77 7.95
CA ASP A 132 23.13 -39.23 8.40
C ASP A 132 24.14 -38.07 8.30
N ALA A 133 24.36 -37.41 9.44
CA ALA A 133 25.45 -36.48 9.64
C ALA A 133 26.54 -37.15 10.48
N CYS A 134 27.76 -37.14 9.93
CA CYS A 134 29.05 -37.32 10.59
C CYS A 134 29.59 -38.76 10.81
N GLY A 135 30.72 -39.01 10.14
CA GLY A 135 31.89 -39.61 10.79
C GLY A 135 32.21 -41.05 10.41
N LYS A 136 33.32 -41.24 9.68
CA LYS A 136 34.48 -42.01 10.17
C LYS A 136 35.68 -41.91 9.22
N SER A 137 36.78 -41.49 9.82
CA SER A 137 38.15 -41.63 9.35
C SER A 137 38.47 -43.10 9.03
N GLY A 138 39.01 -43.34 7.83
CA GLY A 138 39.47 -44.66 7.39
C GLY A 138 40.90 -44.56 6.88
N LYS A 139 41.84 -45.01 7.71
CA LYS A 139 43.26 -45.22 7.41
C LYS A 139 43.41 -46.08 6.13
N ARG A 140 44.36 -45.75 5.26
CA ARG A 140 45.00 -46.73 4.37
C ARG A 140 46.51 -46.55 4.42
N SER A 141 47.18 -47.57 4.96
CA SER A 141 48.61 -47.84 4.83
C SER A 141 48.80 -49.19 4.15
N ALA A 142 49.85 -49.27 3.32
CA ALA A 142 50.42 -50.44 2.62
C ALA A 142 49.54 -51.02 1.48
N VAL A 143 50.06 -51.33 0.30
CA VAL A 143 51.38 -51.88 -0.08
C VAL A 143 52.00 -51.08 -1.23
#